data_AF-A0A101XSB8-F1
#
_entry.id   AF-A0A101XSB8-F1
#
_cell.length_a   1.000
_cell.length_b   1.000
_cell.length_c   1.000
_cell.angle_alpha   90.00
_cell.angle_beta   90.00
_cell.angle_gamma   90.00
#
_symmetry.space_group_name_H-M   'P 1'
#
loop_
_entity.id
_entity.type
_entity.pdbx_description
1 polymer ?
#
loop_
_entity_poly.entity_id
_entity_poly.type
_entity_poly.pdbx_seq_one_letter_code
_entity_poly.pdbx_strand_id
1 'polypeptide(L)'
;MKQTRKRRLFLGVAMAGAFMLAGCGVVNGNASSILSFNSSAKTVTLNLAGGLNTNNDSFNLDGYYQGQMTVTVPVGYKVTVDFVNDGGIPMDLAVYTMNDQLAFPGAGDSVTAIQGNAGAGVIPGQSTKFTFTASQPGHYQLANLLTRVTGRGQFDFGMWAHFDVSATATQPSISLS
;
A
#
# COMPACT_ATOMS: atom_id res chain seq x y z
N MET A 1 32.49 0.33 73.90
CA MET A 1 31.58 1.12 74.77
C MET A 1 30.55 1.81 73.90
N LYS A 2 29.30 1.85 74.38
CA LYS A 2 28.09 2.36 73.71
C LYS A 2 28.22 3.86 73.39
N GLN A 3 27.72 4.28 72.23
CA GLN A 3 27.02 5.57 72.16
C GLN A 3 25.87 5.54 71.15
N THR A 4 24.75 6.04 71.64
CA THR A 4 23.39 5.98 71.11
C THR A 4 22.97 7.32 70.49
N ARG A 5 22.00 7.20 69.56
CA ARG A 5 20.90 8.13 69.19
C ARG A 5 21.08 9.15 68.05
N LYS A 6 20.36 8.82 66.97
CA LYS A 6 19.27 9.56 66.29
C LYS A 6 19.51 11.03 65.90
N ARG A 7 19.33 11.32 64.59
CA ARG A 7 18.27 12.22 64.09
C ARG A 7 18.21 12.32 62.55
N ARG A 8 16.97 12.23 62.06
CA ARG A 8 16.31 12.99 60.97
C ARG A 8 16.65 12.66 59.50
N LEU A 9 15.74 11.88 58.93
CA LEU A 9 14.87 12.19 57.78
C LEU A 9 15.46 13.07 56.67
N PHE A 10 15.71 12.46 55.50
CA PHE A 10 15.62 13.13 54.21
C PHE A 10 14.72 12.30 53.27
N LEU A 11 13.67 12.96 52.79
CA LEU A 11 12.89 12.61 51.60
C LEU A 11 13.83 12.51 50.39
N GLY A 12 13.61 11.54 49.50
CA GLY A 12 14.36 11.48 48.25
C GLY A 12 13.91 10.37 47.29
N VAL A 13 12.80 10.61 46.61
CA VAL A 13 12.45 10.16 45.24
C VAL A 13 12.56 8.65 44.94
N ALA A 14 11.42 7.96 44.97
CA ALA A 14 11.24 6.72 44.22
C ALA A 14 11.11 7.05 42.73
N MET A 15 12.21 6.95 41.99
CA MET A 15 12.18 7.03 40.53
C MET A 15 11.86 5.63 39.99
N ALA A 16 10.57 5.30 39.95
CA ALA A 16 10.09 4.14 39.20
C ALA A 16 10.22 4.47 37.71
N GLY A 17 11.38 4.15 37.12
CA GLY A 17 11.60 4.23 35.69
C GLY A 17 10.75 3.17 34.98
N ALA A 18 9.55 3.56 34.56
CA ALA A 18 8.80 2.81 33.59
C ALA A 18 9.49 2.99 32.22
N PHE A 19 10.36 2.06 31.86
CA PHE A 19 10.76 1.86 30.46
C PHE A 19 9.51 1.41 29.70
N MET A 20 8.77 2.36 29.13
CA MET A 20 7.81 2.04 28.09
C MET A 20 8.62 1.63 26.85
N LEU A 21 8.75 0.33 26.65
CA LEU A 21 9.09 -0.24 25.35
C LEU A 21 8.02 0.25 24.37
N ALA A 22 8.34 1.26 23.57
CA ALA A 22 7.56 1.61 22.40
C ALA A 22 7.60 0.39 21.46
N GLY A 23 6.59 -0.47 21.58
CA GLY A 23 6.35 -1.50 20.58
C GLY A 23 6.13 -0.79 19.26
N CYS A 24 7.01 -1.01 18.29
CA CYS A 24 6.79 -0.61 16.92
C CYS A 24 5.62 -1.44 16.40
N GLY A 25 4.39 -0.97 16.64
CA GLY A 25 3.22 -1.52 16.00
C GLY A 25 3.35 -1.27 14.51
N VAL A 26 3.38 -2.33 13.71
CA VAL A 26 3.30 -2.21 12.25
C VAL A 26 1.90 -1.67 11.92
N VAL A 27 1.83 -0.47 11.36
CA VAL A 27 0.57 0.11 10.89
C VAL A 27 0.37 -0.36 9.45
N ASN A 28 -0.64 -1.20 9.20
CA ASN A 28 -1.15 -1.44 7.85
C ASN A 28 -2.27 -0.43 7.56
N GLY A 29 -2.51 -0.12 6.29
CA GLY A 29 -3.66 0.67 5.88
C GLY A 29 -4.95 -0.05 6.26
N ASN A 30 -5.93 0.67 6.80
CA ASN A 30 -7.25 0.10 7.03
C ASN A 30 -8.02 0.10 5.70
N ALA A 31 -8.76 -0.97 5.41
CA ALA A 31 -9.63 -1.04 4.23
C ALA A 31 -10.55 0.20 4.08
N SER A 32 -11.03 0.76 5.19
CA SER A 32 -11.88 1.97 5.19
C SER A 32 -11.15 3.26 4.83
N SER A 33 -9.83 3.33 5.02
CA SER A 33 -9.01 4.47 4.55
C SER A 33 -8.55 4.30 3.11
N ILE A 34 -8.39 3.04 2.67
CA ILE A 34 -7.94 2.72 1.31
C ILE A 34 -9.05 2.96 0.28
N LEU A 35 -10.28 2.52 0.55
CA LEU A 35 -11.35 2.52 -0.44
C LEU A 35 -12.53 3.41 -0.03
N SER A 36 -12.94 4.28 -0.94
CA SER A 36 -14.19 5.05 -0.85
C SER A 36 -14.95 4.96 -2.17
N PHE A 37 -16.29 4.97 -2.13
CA PHE A 37 -17.10 4.82 -3.33
C PHE A 37 -18.46 5.51 -3.24
N ASN A 38 -19.08 5.70 -4.41
CA ASN A 38 -20.47 6.10 -4.56
C ASN A 38 -21.12 5.19 -5.59
N SER A 39 -22.00 4.29 -5.14
CA SER A 39 -22.64 3.31 -6.02
C SER A 39 -23.61 3.91 -7.02
N SER A 40 -24.26 5.03 -6.67
CA SER A 40 -25.18 5.73 -7.58
C SER A 40 -24.43 6.40 -8.73
N ALA A 41 -23.29 7.02 -8.42
CA ALA A 41 -22.41 7.63 -9.42
C ALA A 41 -21.47 6.63 -10.12
N LYS A 42 -21.43 5.37 -9.66
CA LYS A 42 -20.48 4.33 -10.10
C LYS A 42 -19.03 4.80 -10.06
N THR A 43 -18.65 5.45 -8.97
CA THR A 43 -17.27 5.93 -8.76
C THR A 43 -16.64 5.22 -7.58
N VAL A 44 -15.35 4.89 -7.69
CA VAL A 44 -14.52 4.42 -6.58
C VAL A 44 -13.19 5.16 -6.59
N THR A 45 -12.71 5.52 -5.41
CA THR A 45 -11.38 6.08 -5.20
C THR A 45 -10.59 5.14 -4.31
N LEU A 46 -9.38 4.81 -4.76
CA LEU A 46 -8.37 4.08 -4.01
C LEU A 46 -7.27 5.05 -3.59
N ASN A 47 -7.09 5.23 -2.29
CA ASN A 47 -5.97 5.97 -1.72
C ASN A 47 -4.94 4.94 -1.26
N LEU A 48 -3.80 4.88 -1.94
CA LEU A 48 -2.82 3.80 -1.76
C LEU A 48 -1.44 4.37 -1.48
N ALA A 49 -0.74 3.76 -0.54
CA ALA A 49 0.66 4.07 -0.24
C ALA A 49 1.58 2.90 -0.61
N GLY A 50 2.56 3.15 -1.47
CA GLY A 50 3.68 2.23 -1.68
C GLY A 50 4.67 2.37 -0.54
N GLY A 51 5.03 1.26 0.13
CA GLY A 51 6.02 1.26 1.20
C GLY A 51 5.58 1.95 2.50
N LEU A 52 4.28 1.88 2.84
CA LEU A 52 3.70 2.48 4.04
C LEU A 52 4.44 2.13 5.34
N ASN A 53 4.97 0.90 5.41
CA ASN A 53 5.75 0.40 6.55
C ASN A 53 6.92 -0.47 6.09
N THR A 54 7.62 -1.10 7.03
CA THR A 54 8.80 -1.94 6.77
C THR A 54 8.47 -3.37 6.34
N ASN A 55 7.19 -3.74 6.17
CA ASN A 55 6.84 -5.07 5.69
C ASN A 55 7.40 -5.29 4.29
N ASN A 56 7.93 -6.50 4.06
CA ASN A 56 8.49 -6.90 2.78
C ASN A 56 9.53 -5.89 2.26
N ASP A 57 10.43 -5.44 3.15
CA ASP A 57 11.47 -4.46 2.86
C ASP A 57 10.94 -3.14 2.24
N SER A 58 9.76 -2.72 2.69
CA SER A 58 9.02 -1.56 2.16
C SER A 58 8.51 -1.71 0.72
N PHE A 59 8.50 -2.92 0.16
CA PHE A 59 7.82 -3.25 -1.09
C PHE A 59 6.42 -3.78 -0.82
N ASN A 60 5.56 -2.92 -0.30
CA ASN A 60 4.18 -3.24 0.03
C ASN A 60 3.24 -2.16 -0.52
N LEU A 61 1.96 -2.52 -0.66
CA LEU A 61 0.86 -1.61 -0.93
C LEU A 61 0.02 -1.53 0.34
N ASP A 62 0.08 -0.39 1.02
CA ASP A 62 -0.58 -0.12 2.31
C ASP A 62 -0.21 -1.14 3.41
N GLY A 63 1.01 -1.65 3.39
CA GLY A 63 1.50 -2.67 4.33
C GLY A 63 1.24 -4.11 3.90
N TYR A 64 0.45 -4.33 2.83
CA TYR A 64 0.14 -5.64 2.25
C TYR A 64 1.05 -5.95 1.05
N TYR A 65 1.39 -7.22 0.85
CA TYR A 65 2.28 -7.64 -0.24
C TYR A 65 1.88 -9.00 -0.78
N GLN A 66 2.41 -9.37 -1.94
CA GLN A 66 2.23 -10.68 -2.58
C GLN A 66 0.77 -11.12 -2.71
N GLY A 67 -0.14 -10.18 -3.01
CA GLY A 67 -1.55 -10.49 -3.21
C GLY A 67 -2.39 -10.62 -1.96
N GLN A 68 -1.85 -10.28 -0.78
CA GLN A 68 -2.60 -10.29 0.48
C GLN A 68 -3.85 -9.40 0.48
N MET A 69 -3.92 -8.43 -0.44
CA MET A 69 -5.08 -7.56 -0.64
C MET A 69 -5.75 -7.87 -1.97
N THR A 70 -7.08 -7.95 -1.96
CA THR A 70 -7.92 -7.99 -3.16
C THR A 70 -8.86 -6.80 -3.18
N VAL A 71 -8.78 -6.00 -4.23
CA VAL A 71 -9.73 -4.92 -4.54
C VAL A 71 -10.75 -5.45 -5.54
N THR A 72 -12.03 -5.51 -5.16
CA THR A 72 -13.12 -5.87 -6.08
C THR A 72 -13.87 -4.62 -6.50
N VAL A 73 -14.07 -4.44 -7.81
CA VAL A 73 -14.81 -3.32 -8.39
C VAL A 73 -15.87 -3.86 -9.35
N PRO A 74 -17.15 -3.44 -9.25
CA PRO A 74 -18.14 -3.83 -10.24
C PRO A 74 -17.81 -3.26 -11.63
N VAL A 75 -18.11 -4.04 -12.67
CA VAL A 75 -17.95 -3.59 -14.06
C VAL A 75 -18.67 -2.27 -14.34
N GLY A 76 -18.02 -1.39 -15.08
CA GLY A 76 -18.53 -0.07 -15.47
C GLY A 76 -18.29 1.04 -14.46
N TYR A 77 -17.64 0.77 -13.32
CA TYR A 77 -17.23 1.82 -12.40
C TYR A 77 -16.06 2.64 -12.97
N LYS A 78 -16.10 3.96 -12.70
CA LYS A 78 -14.95 4.85 -12.86
C LYS A 78 -14.08 4.75 -11.61
N VAL A 79 -12.84 4.30 -11.81
CA VAL A 79 -11.86 4.09 -10.76
C VAL A 79 -10.87 5.23 -10.79
N THR A 80 -10.68 5.89 -9.65
CA THR A 80 -9.61 6.85 -9.42
C THR A 80 -8.60 6.23 -8.48
N VAL A 81 -7.32 6.29 -8.82
CA VAL A 81 -6.25 5.86 -7.95
C VAL A 81 -5.42 7.08 -7.60
N ASP A 82 -5.34 7.37 -6.32
CA ASP A 82 -4.45 8.35 -5.70
C ASP A 82 -3.34 7.56 -5.01
N PHE A 83 -2.14 7.56 -5.60
CA PHE A 83 -1.01 6.77 -5.14
C PHE A 83 0.10 7.68 -4.62
N VAL A 84 0.61 7.40 -3.44
CA VAL A 84 1.82 8.03 -2.88
C VAL A 84 2.92 6.99 -2.75
N ASN A 85 4.16 7.39 -3.04
CA ASN A 85 5.33 6.57 -2.78
C ASN A 85 5.96 6.99 -1.44
N ASP A 86 5.65 6.25 -0.37
CA ASP A 86 6.25 6.40 0.96
C ASP A 86 7.51 5.52 1.14
N GLY A 87 7.89 4.77 0.11
CA GLY A 87 9.07 3.92 0.08
C GLY A 87 10.39 4.67 -0.15
N GLY A 88 11.49 3.93 -0.10
CA GLY A 88 12.85 4.49 -0.23
C GLY A 88 13.38 4.61 -1.67
N ILE A 89 12.66 4.10 -2.67
CA ILE A 89 13.07 4.09 -4.08
C ILE A 89 11.89 4.42 -4.99
N PRO A 90 12.10 4.82 -6.27
CA PRO A 90 11.00 5.00 -7.22
C PRO A 90 10.14 3.75 -7.39
N MET A 91 8.82 3.93 -7.44
CA MET A 91 7.83 2.87 -7.64
C MET A 91 6.75 3.36 -8.61
N ASP A 92 6.28 2.51 -9.52
CA ASP A 92 5.05 2.77 -10.26
C ASP A 92 3.85 2.08 -9.59
N LEU A 93 2.66 2.40 -10.07
CA LEU A 93 1.46 1.64 -9.78
C LEU A 93 0.52 1.73 -10.98
N ALA A 94 0.11 0.59 -11.50
CA ALA A 94 -0.89 0.51 -12.57
C ALA A 94 -1.74 -0.75 -12.42
N VAL A 95 -2.84 -0.83 -13.18
CA VAL A 95 -3.62 -2.07 -13.30
C VAL A 95 -3.18 -2.81 -14.56
N TYR A 96 -2.66 -4.01 -14.36
CA TYR A 96 -2.12 -4.87 -15.41
C TYR A 96 -2.91 -6.17 -15.53
N THR A 97 -2.95 -6.72 -16.74
CA THR A 97 -3.33 -8.11 -16.98
C THR A 97 -2.24 -9.05 -16.43
N MET A 98 -2.55 -10.35 -16.32
CA MET A 98 -1.58 -11.36 -15.86
C MET A 98 -0.37 -11.55 -16.79
N ASN A 99 -0.40 -10.97 -18.01
CA ASN A 99 0.71 -10.96 -18.96
C ASN A 99 1.39 -9.58 -19.03
N ASP A 100 1.31 -8.81 -17.94
CA ASP A 100 1.93 -7.50 -17.76
C ASP A 100 1.55 -6.47 -18.85
N GLN A 101 0.37 -6.59 -19.44
CA GLN A 101 -0.20 -5.55 -20.32
C GLN A 101 -1.09 -4.62 -19.50
N LEU A 102 -1.07 -3.32 -19.80
CA LEU A 102 -1.98 -2.35 -19.16
C LEU A 102 -3.43 -2.80 -19.39
N ALA A 103 -4.19 -2.97 -18.31
CA ALA A 103 -5.51 -3.59 -18.36
C ALA A 103 -6.58 -2.69 -18.99
N PHE A 104 -6.52 -1.38 -18.71
CA PHE A 104 -7.47 -0.39 -19.21
C PHE A 104 -6.75 0.88 -19.65
N PRO A 105 -7.28 1.62 -20.64
CA PRO A 105 -6.79 2.95 -20.96
C PRO A 105 -6.82 3.87 -19.73
N GLY A 106 -5.70 4.51 -19.43
CA GLY A 106 -5.57 5.42 -18.28
C GLY A 106 -5.40 4.74 -16.92
N ALA A 107 -5.21 3.41 -16.88
CA ALA A 107 -5.02 2.67 -15.63
C ALA A 107 -3.58 2.73 -15.08
N GLY A 108 -2.88 3.85 -15.31
CA GLY A 108 -1.46 4.07 -15.00
C GLY A 108 -0.57 3.96 -16.24
N ASP A 109 0.73 3.77 -16.03
CA ASP A 109 1.72 3.69 -17.11
C ASP A 109 1.78 2.28 -17.71
N SER A 110 2.08 2.21 -19.01
CA SER A 110 2.33 0.92 -19.68
C SER A 110 3.74 0.40 -19.36
N VAL A 111 3.96 -0.92 -19.43
CA VAL A 111 5.30 -1.51 -19.32
C VAL A 111 6.30 -0.88 -20.30
N THR A 112 5.87 -0.59 -21.53
CA THR A 112 6.71 0.08 -22.53
C THR A 112 7.09 1.52 -22.17
N ALA A 113 6.30 2.20 -21.34
CA ALA A 113 6.59 3.57 -20.88
C ALA A 113 7.60 3.59 -19.72
N ILE A 114 7.63 2.53 -18.91
CA ILE A 114 8.50 2.42 -17.73
C ILE A 114 9.80 1.65 -18.02
N GLN A 115 9.78 0.68 -18.93
CA GLN A 115 10.93 -0.18 -19.20
C GLN A 115 12.06 0.60 -19.86
N GLY A 116 13.24 0.59 -19.23
CA GLY A 116 14.43 1.31 -19.71
C GLY A 116 14.38 2.82 -19.52
N ASN A 117 13.34 3.34 -18.86
CA ASN A 117 13.20 4.76 -18.58
C ASN A 117 13.66 5.07 -17.14
N ALA A 118 14.83 5.69 -17.01
CA ALA A 118 15.39 6.05 -15.70
C ALA A 118 14.60 7.11 -14.93
N GLY A 119 13.68 7.82 -15.60
CA GLY A 119 12.78 8.79 -14.98
C GLY A 119 11.37 8.25 -14.72
N ALA A 120 11.13 6.96 -14.94
CA ALA A 120 9.82 6.35 -14.70
C ALA A 120 9.53 6.15 -13.21
N GLY A 121 8.24 6.03 -12.90
CA GLY A 121 7.74 5.85 -11.55
C GLY A 121 7.57 7.15 -10.78
N VAL A 122 6.94 7.01 -9.61
CA VAL A 122 6.77 8.06 -8.63
C VAL A 122 7.99 8.02 -7.71
N ILE A 123 8.72 9.14 -7.61
CA ILE A 123 9.87 9.24 -6.71
C ILE A 123 9.41 9.28 -5.23
N PRO A 124 10.27 8.89 -4.27
CA PRO A 124 9.94 8.93 -2.84
C PRO A 124 9.37 10.27 -2.37
N GLY A 125 8.30 10.21 -1.57
CA GLY A 125 7.56 11.34 -1.03
C GLY A 125 6.66 12.08 -2.02
N GLN A 126 6.57 11.62 -3.27
CA GLN A 126 5.66 12.18 -4.27
C GLN A 126 4.43 11.30 -4.48
N SER A 127 3.42 11.89 -5.11
CA SER A 127 2.19 11.19 -5.48
C SER A 127 1.90 11.31 -6.96
N THR A 128 1.11 10.35 -7.47
CA THR A 128 0.50 10.40 -8.79
C THR A 128 -0.98 10.07 -8.68
N LYS A 129 -1.73 10.46 -9.71
CA LYS A 129 -3.15 10.19 -9.82
C LYS A 129 -3.46 9.72 -11.22
N PHE A 130 -4.22 8.63 -11.32
CA PHE A 130 -4.75 8.17 -12.60
C PHE A 130 -6.20 7.73 -12.47
N THR A 131 -6.88 7.59 -13.61
CA THR A 131 -8.31 7.31 -13.65
C THR A 131 -8.65 6.51 -14.89
N PHE A 132 -9.46 5.47 -14.70
CA PHE A 132 -9.89 4.58 -15.77
C PHE A 132 -11.31 4.07 -15.52
N THR A 133 -11.86 3.38 -16.50
CA THR A 133 -13.13 2.65 -16.35
C THR A 133 -12.84 1.17 -16.30
N ALA A 134 -13.33 0.48 -15.27
CA ALA A 134 -13.28 -0.98 -15.15
C ALA A 134 -14.29 -1.62 -16.12
N SER A 135 -13.97 -1.62 -17.42
CA SER A 135 -14.94 -1.88 -18.50
C SER A 135 -15.17 -3.36 -18.79
N GLN A 136 -14.29 -4.26 -18.33
CA GLN A 136 -14.32 -5.67 -18.68
C GLN A 136 -14.16 -6.52 -17.41
N PRO A 137 -15.11 -7.44 -17.11
CA PRO A 137 -14.96 -8.38 -16.01
C PRO A 137 -13.71 -9.25 -16.19
N GLY A 138 -13.01 -9.53 -15.11
CA GLY A 138 -11.78 -10.32 -15.13
C GLY A 138 -10.93 -10.13 -13.89
N HIS A 139 -9.84 -10.90 -13.85
CA HIS A 139 -8.82 -10.85 -12.81
C HIS A 139 -7.59 -10.11 -13.33
N TYR A 140 -7.19 -9.08 -12.60
CA TYR A 140 -6.06 -8.22 -12.93
C TYR A 140 -5.16 -8.07 -11.70
N GLN A 141 -4.04 -7.37 -11.88
CA GLN A 141 -3.13 -7.03 -10.80
C GLN A 141 -3.00 -5.52 -10.71
N LEU A 142 -3.14 -4.98 -9.50
CA LEU A 142 -2.72 -3.63 -9.17
C LEU A 142 -1.28 -3.73 -8.65
N ALA A 143 -0.30 -3.33 -9.46
CA ALA A 143 1.08 -3.71 -9.23
C ALA A 143 2.07 -2.60 -9.58
N ASN A 144 3.23 -2.65 -8.93
CA ASN A 144 4.46 -2.00 -9.35
C ASN A 144 5.20 -2.95 -10.32
N LEU A 145 5.36 -2.53 -11.58
CA LEU A 145 6.15 -3.24 -12.60
C LEU A 145 7.49 -2.56 -12.92
N LEU A 146 7.76 -1.38 -12.35
CA LEU A 146 9.05 -0.72 -12.48
C LEU A 146 10.16 -1.55 -11.81
N THR A 147 9.84 -2.17 -10.68
CA THR A 147 10.74 -3.09 -9.98
C THR A 147 10.44 -4.56 -10.25
N ARG A 148 9.39 -4.86 -11.02
CA ARG A 148 9.03 -6.21 -11.49
C ARG A 148 9.15 -6.25 -13.02
N VAL A 149 10.36 -6.47 -13.53
CA VAL A 149 10.60 -6.64 -14.97
C VAL A 149 10.57 -8.14 -15.31
N THR A 150 9.61 -8.57 -16.13
CA THR A 150 9.49 -9.96 -16.54
C THR A 150 10.41 -10.30 -17.73
N GLY A 151 11.53 -10.96 -17.41
CA GLY A 151 12.48 -11.52 -18.41
C GLY A 151 13.85 -11.89 -17.81
N ARG A 152 14.21 -13.18 -17.92
CA ARG A 152 15.52 -13.81 -17.55
C ARG A 152 16.28 -13.19 -16.36
N GLY A 153 15.64 -13.14 -15.19
CA GLY A 153 16.35 -13.18 -13.90
C GLY A 153 16.39 -11.90 -13.05
N GLN A 154 15.25 -11.25 -12.80
CA GLN A 154 15.14 -10.18 -11.78
C GLN A 154 13.80 -10.23 -11.02
N PHE A 155 13.83 -9.70 -9.80
CA PHE A 155 13.03 -10.08 -8.64
C PHE A 155 11.58 -9.54 -8.67
N ASP A 156 10.60 -10.39 -8.33
CA ASP A 156 9.29 -9.89 -7.89
C ASP A 156 9.43 -9.48 -6.43
N PHE A 157 9.46 -8.17 -6.19
CA PHE A 157 9.53 -7.64 -4.84
C PHE A 157 8.17 -7.63 -4.13
N GLY A 158 7.10 -8.16 -4.74
CA GLY A 158 5.84 -8.44 -4.04
C GLY A 158 4.94 -7.23 -3.81
N MET A 159 5.23 -6.07 -4.39
CA MET A 159 4.34 -4.90 -4.30
C MET A 159 3.20 -5.02 -5.31
N TRP A 160 2.23 -5.87 -5.00
CA TRP A 160 1.02 -6.04 -5.79
C TRP A 160 -0.18 -6.54 -4.97
N ALA A 161 -1.37 -6.19 -5.45
CA ALA A 161 -2.67 -6.64 -4.97
C ALA A 161 -3.48 -7.24 -6.13
N HIS A 162 -4.44 -8.10 -5.81
CA HIS A 162 -5.43 -8.53 -6.80
C HIS A 162 -6.39 -7.36 -7.11
N PHE A 163 -6.73 -7.19 -8.38
CA PHE A 163 -7.74 -6.23 -8.82
C PHE A 163 -8.79 -6.97 -9.64
N ASP A 164 -9.94 -7.24 -9.04
CA ASP A 164 -11.01 -8.01 -9.65
C ASP A 164 -12.11 -7.09 -10.16
N VAL A 165 -12.39 -7.17 -11.46
CA VAL A 165 -13.57 -6.54 -12.04
C VAL A 165 -14.70 -7.55 -12.06
N SER A 166 -15.69 -7.36 -11.19
CA SER A 166 -16.78 -8.30 -11.00
C SER A 166 -18.00 -7.95 -11.83
N ALA A 167 -18.59 -8.94 -12.50
CA ALA A 167 -19.86 -8.81 -13.20
C ALA A 167 -21.08 -8.87 -12.26
N THR A 168 -20.90 -9.34 -11.02
CA THR A 168 -21.99 -9.66 -10.09
C THR A 168 -21.95 -8.85 -8.80
N ALA A 169 -20.80 -8.28 -8.43
CA ALA A 169 -20.70 -7.40 -7.28
C ALA A 169 -21.58 -6.15 -7.49
N THR A 170 -22.27 -5.72 -6.44
CA THR A 170 -23.14 -4.54 -6.47
C THR A 170 -22.43 -3.27 -5.98
N GLN A 171 -21.32 -3.42 -5.27
CA GLN A 171 -20.48 -2.34 -4.75
C GLN A 171 -19.00 -2.73 -4.69
N PRO A 172 -18.07 -1.77 -4.73
CA PRO A 172 -16.65 -2.03 -4.51
C PRO A 172 -16.36 -2.53 -3.09
N SER A 173 -15.30 -3.34 -2.94
CA SER A 173 -14.86 -3.86 -1.63
C SER A 173 -13.37 -4.18 -1.61
N ILE A 174 -12.83 -4.30 -0.40
CA ILE A 174 -11.50 -4.85 -0.13
C ILE A 174 -11.65 -6.10 0.74
N SER A 175 -10.90 -7.14 0.41
CA SER A 175 -10.70 -8.31 1.27
C SER A 175 -9.20 -8.56 1.47
N LEU A 176 -8.86 -9.10 2.65
CA LEU A 176 -7.48 -9.40 3.05
C LEU A 176 -7.36 -10.90 3.35
N SER A 177 -6.20 -11.49 3.05
CA SER A 177 -5.87 -12.91 3.29
C SER A 177 -4.70 -13.10 4.23
#